data_AF-A0A1I1UG49-F1
#
_entry.id   AF-A0A1I1UG49-F1
#
_cell.length_a   1.000
_cell.length_b   1.000
_cell.length_c   1.000
_cell.angle_alpha   90.00
_cell.angle_beta   90.00
_cell.angle_gamma   90.00
#
_symmetry.space_group_name_H-M   'P 1'
#
loop_
_entity.id
_entity.type
_entity.pdbx_description
1 polymer ?
#
loop_
_entity_poly.entity_id
_entity_poly.type
_entity_poly.pdbx_seq_one_letter_code
_entity_poly.pdbx_strand_id
1 'polypeptide(L)'
;MGEAVSTAADGPSSQEILETLQTLIATDALRLSERNRRFLSFVVRQTVDGHADRIKAYAIGVDVFGRDDSFDPAIDPIVRIEATRLRSALTAYYDTAGTADRIRITLPRGSYVPTFAWSSNVENTGVADPVAADMPADRAVAAVIIHDHSDRSDPETELRGEVFTDALLPLLRGAHFRTLLMPSAERRAATDAIQELFAHPGETYSLDISVRPMAEHRRYSWRFSDLRSGEVLASDSRDFVAKATPCFDQIDGFADTAVKSIASVIGTR
;
A
#
# COMPACT_ATOMS: atom_id res chain seq x y z
N MET A 1 32.90 18.54 31.95
CA MET A 1 32.61 19.55 30.92
C MET A 1 32.03 18.76 29.76
N GLY A 2 30.70 18.74 29.67
CA GLY A 2 29.95 17.80 28.82
C GLY A 2 29.90 18.28 27.38
N GLU A 3 30.41 17.46 26.48
CA GLU A 3 30.21 17.61 25.04
C GLU A 3 28.82 17.05 24.71
N ALA A 4 27.90 17.95 24.36
CA ALA A 4 26.57 17.59 23.89
C ALA A 4 26.69 17.01 22.47
N VAL A 5 26.53 15.69 22.37
CA VAL A 5 26.29 14.99 21.09
C VAL A 5 24.95 15.48 20.55
N SER A 6 25.00 16.31 19.50
CA SER A 6 23.82 16.70 18.73
C SER A 6 23.46 15.56 17.77
N THR A 7 22.47 14.75 18.14
CA THR A 7 21.87 13.75 17.25
C THR A 7 21.13 14.47 16.12
N ALA A 8 21.71 14.47 14.92
CA ALA A 8 21.06 14.95 13.70
C ALA A 8 19.86 14.02 13.37
N ALA A 9 18.69 14.62 13.12
CA ALA A 9 17.54 13.90 12.58
C ALA A 9 17.86 13.43 11.15
N ASP A 10 17.80 12.12 10.93
CA ASP A 10 18.42 11.44 9.78
C ASP A 10 17.51 11.47 8.52
N GLY A 11 17.13 12.67 8.06
CA GLY A 11 16.24 12.86 6.92
C GLY A 11 16.38 14.22 6.22
N PRO A 12 15.87 14.37 4.97
CA PRO A 12 15.93 15.63 4.24
C PRO A 12 15.17 16.75 4.95
N SER A 13 15.65 17.98 4.82
CA SER A 13 15.01 19.13 5.45
C SER A 13 13.66 19.46 4.80
N SER A 14 12.76 20.11 5.55
CA SER A 14 11.47 20.60 5.04
C SER A 14 11.59 21.41 3.75
N GLN A 15 12.63 22.25 3.65
CA GLN A 15 12.87 23.06 2.45
C GLN A 15 13.22 22.17 1.25
N GLU A 16 14.14 21.22 1.40
CA GLU A 16 14.55 20.31 0.31
C GLU A 16 13.40 19.41 -0.15
N ILE A 17 12.52 19.00 0.78
CA ILE A 17 11.29 18.26 0.46
C ILE A 17 10.35 19.09 -0.41
N LEU A 18 10.12 20.36 -0.04
CA LEU A 18 9.24 21.26 -0.79
C LEU A 18 9.82 21.64 -2.16
N GLU A 19 11.13 21.79 -2.27
CA GLU A 19 11.82 21.99 -3.56
C GLU A 19 11.67 20.75 -4.46
N THR A 20 11.88 19.55 -3.89
CA THR A 20 11.67 18.28 -4.61
C THR A 20 10.23 18.16 -5.10
N LEU A 21 9.25 18.47 -4.25
CA LEU A 21 7.83 18.50 -4.64
C LEU A 21 7.59 19.41 -5.85
N GLN A 22 8.15 20.63 -5.84
CA GLN A 22 8.00 21.57 -6.95
C GLN A 22 8.55 21.02 -8.26
N THR A 23 9.73 20.38 -8.21
CA THR A 23 10.32 19.72 -9.39
C THR A 23 9.43 18.58 -9.90
N LEU A 24 8.92 17.72 -9.01
CA LEU A 24 8.05 16.59 -9.34
C LEU A 24 6.74 17.06 -10.00
N ILE A 25 6.08 18.07 -9.44
CA ILE A 25 4.82 18.58 -10.01
C ILE A 25 5.01 19.45 -11.25
N ALA A 26 6.23 19.88 -11.56
CA ALA A 26 6.54 20.64 -12.78
C ALA A 26 6.98 19.74 -13.94
N THR A 27 7.47 18.53 -13.68
CA THR A 27 7.92 17.62 -14.73
C THR A 27 6.77 16.84 -15.37
N ASP A 28 6.86 16.67 -16.70
CA ASP A 28 5.96 15.80 -17.47
C ASP A 28 6.38 14.33 -17.41
N ALA A 29 7.61 14.04 -16.99
CA ALA A 29 8.09 12.68 -16.80
C ALA A 29 7.30 11.96 -15.69
N LEU A 30 6.87 12.72 -14.68
CA LEU A 30 5.93 12.26 -13.66
C LEU A 30 4.51 12.44 -14.20
N ARG A 31 3.98 11.39 -14.84
CA ARG A 31 2.69 11.36 -15.54
C ARG A 31 1.49 11.44 -14.57
N LEU A 32 1.31 12.58 -13.90
CA LEU A 32 0.20 12.82 -12.98
C LEU A 32 -0.92 13.62 -13.63
N SER A 33 -2.16 13.24 -13.30
CA SER A 33 -3.32 14.09 -13.51
C SER A 33 -3.24 15.33 -12.63
N GLU A 34 -3.93 16.41 -13.03
CA GLU A 34 -4.03 17.63 -12.20
C GLU A 34 -4.59 17.34 -10.80
N ARG A 35 -5.48 16.34 -10.69
CA ARG A 35 -6.01 15.89 -9.41
C ARG A 35 -4.92 15.25 -8.54
N ASN A 36 -4.07 14.38 -9.09
CA ASN A 36 -2.98 13.77 -8.32
C ASN A 36 -1.85 14.74 -8.01
N ARG A 37 -1.60 15.76 -8.85
CA ARG A 37 -0.66 16.85 -8.52
C ARG A 37 -1.12 17.62 -7.28
N ARG A 38 -2.42 17.95 -7.20
CA ARG A 38 -3.03 18.57 -6.02
C ARG A 38 -2.98 17.65 -4.80
N PHE A 39 -3.26 16.37 -4.96
CA PHE A 39 -3.17 15.39 -3.87
C PHE A 39 -1.75 15.29 -3.31
N LEU A 40 -0.75 15.04 -4.15
CA LEU A 40 0.65 14.98 -3.74
C LEU A 40 1.09 16.27 -3.03
N SER A 41 0.72 17.43 -3.60
CA SER A 41 1.05 18.73 -3.01
C SER A 41 0.44 18.92 -1.63
N PHE A 42 -0.83 18.55 -1.45
CA PHE A 42 -1.52 18.65 -0.18
C PHE A 42 -0.85 17.79 0.89
N VAL A 43 -0.64 16.49 0.62
CA VAL A 43 -0.10 15.58 1.64
C VAL A 43 1.34 15.90 2.01
N VAL A 44 2.17 16.30 1.05
CA VAL A 44 3.57 16.67 1.34
C VAL A 44 3.61 17.93 2.21
N ARG A 45 2.83 18.96 1.87
CA ARG A 45 2.78 20.20 2.66
C ARG A 45 2.26 19.95 4.07
N GLN A 46 1.16 19.22 4.23
CA GLN A 46 0.63 18.88 5.55
C GLN A 46 1.63 18.09 6.40
N THR A 47 2.39 17.15 5.82
CA THR A 47 3.42 16.44 6.57
C THR A 47 4.57 17.36 6.98
N VAL A 48 5.04 18.22 6.07
CA VAL A 48 6.11 19.20 6.35
C VAL A 48 5.69 20.21 7.43
N ASP A 49 4.43 20.62 7.45
CA ASP A 49 3.87 21.54 8.45
C ASP A 49 3.59 20.86 9.81
N GLY A 50 3.89 19.56 9.95
CA GLY A 50 3.67 18.82 11.20
C GLY A 50 2.20 18.44 11.45
N HIS A 51 1.41 18.34 10.39
CA HIS A 51 -0.03 18.05 10.41
C HIS A 51 -0.36 16.68 9.80
N ALA A 52 0.56 15.72 9.90
CA ALA A 52 0.39 14.37 9.35
C ALA A 52 -0.86 13.66 9.89
N ASP A 53 -1.25 13.93 11.14
CA ASP A 53 -2.45 13.41 11.81
C ASP A 53 -3.77 13.85 11.14
N ARG A 54 -3.73 14.96 10.39
CA ARG A 54 -4.88 15.50 9.65
C ARG A 54 -5.03 14.91 8.26
N ILE A 55 -4.03 14.16 7.78
CA ILE A 55 -4.04 13.54 6.46
C ILE A 55 -4.90 12.27 6.49
N LYS A 56 -6.22 12.49 6.53
CA LYS A 56 -7.24 11.44 6.53
C LYS A 56 -8.01 11.46 5.21
N ALA A 57 -8.61 10.32 4.86
CA ALA A 57 -9.39 10.21 3.61
C ALA A 57 -10.46 11.30 3.52
N TYR A 58 -11.20 11.57 4.59
CA TYR A 58 -12.20 12.63 4.64
C TYR A 58 -11.63 14.00 4.24
N ALA A 59 -10.55 14.43 4.90
CA ALA A 59 -9.90 15.71 4.63
C ALA A 59 -9.43 15.81 3.18
N ILE A 60 -8.82 14.76 2.64
CA ILE A 60 -8.40 14.74 1.23
C ILE A 60 -9.61 14.84 0.29
N GLY A 61 -10.69 14.10 0.58
CA GLY A 61 -11.91 14.12 -0.24
C GLY A 61 -12.51 15.52 -0.33
N VAL A 62 -12.66 16.20 0.80
CA VAL A 62 -13.22 17.54 0.88
C VAL A 62 -12.23 18.59 0.36
N ASP A 63 -11.05 18.69 0.97
CA ASP A 63 -10.12 19.80 0.76
C ASP A 63 -9.38 19.74 -0.58
N VAL A 64 -9.17 18.54 -1.14
CA VAL A 64 -8.41 18.35 -2.38
C VAL A 64 -9.33 18.02 -3.56
N PHE A 65 -10.28 17.11 -3.34
CA PHE A 65 -11.16 16.63 -4.41
C PHE A 65 -12.49 17.36 -4.50
N GLY A 66 -12.75 18.31 -3.59
CA GLY A 66 -13.94 19.16 -3.63
C GLY A 66 -15.23 18.37 -3.40
N ARG A 67 -15.15 17.29 -2.61
CA ARG A 67 -16.35 16.59 -2.14
C ARG A 67 -17.06 17.43 -1.09
N ASP A 68 -18.37 17.25 -1.02
CA ASP A 68 -19.21 17.91 -0.02
C ASP A 68 -19.01 17.29 1.38
N ASP A 69 -19.51 17.96 2.42
CA ASP A 69 -19.35 17.54 3.82
C ASP A 69 -19.99 16.19 4.14
N SER A 70 -20.91 15.69 3.30
CA SER A 70 -21.51 14.36 3.43
C SER A 70 -20.66 13.23 2.83
N PHE A 71 -19.46 13.57 2.34
CA PHE A 71 -18.48 12.60 1.85
C PHE A 71 -18.15 11.54 2.91
N ASP A 72 -18.41 10.28 2.56
CA ASP A 72 -18.03 9.12 3.35
C ASP A 72 -16.93 8.33 2.60
N PRO A 73 -15.68 8.28 3.12
CA PRO A 73 -14.60 7.50 2.53
C PRO A 73 -14.84 5.98 2.41
N ALA A 74 -15.77 5.43 3.20
CA ALA A 74 -16.17 4.02 3.09
C ALA A 74 -16.91 3.80 1.76
N ILE A 75 -17.89 4.67 1.49
CA ILE A 75 -18.79 4.59 0.34
C ILE A 75 -18.11 5.12 -0.93
N ASP A 76 -17.47 6.29 -0.85
CA ASP A 76 -16.81 6.95 -1.97
C ASP A 76 -15.27 6.83 -1.86
N PRO A 77 -14.64 6.08 -2.76
CA PRO A 77 -13.25 5.63 -2.62
C PRO A 77 -12.34 6.45 -3.51
N ILE A 78 -12.80 7.61 -3.99
CA ILE A 78 -12.02 8.48 -4.87
C ILE A 78 -10.62 8.71 -4.31
N VAL A 79 -10.51 8.86 -2.99
CA VAL A 79 -9.21 9.03 -2.33
C VAL A 79 -8.32 7.81 -2.42
N ARG A 80 -8.88 6.61 -2.23
CA ARG A 80 -8.12 5.36 -2.39
C ARG A 80 -7.69 5.16 -3.84
N ILE A 81 -8.58 5.36 -4.79
CA ILE A 81 -8.28 5.23 -6.23
C ILE A 81 -7.16 6.18 -6.64
N GLU A 82 -7.27 7.45 -6.28
CA GLU A 82 -6.28 8.46 -6.65
C GLU A 82 -4.97 8.24 -5.88
N ALA A 83 -5.00 7.72 -4.65
CA ALA A 83 -3.80 7.32 -3.91
C ALA A 83 -3.10 6.17 -4.61
N THR A 84 -3.82 5.12 -5.02
CA THR A 84 -3.28 4.01 -5.78
C THR A 84 -2.60 4.50 -7.07
N ARG A 85 -3.28 5.34 -7.85
CA ARG A 85 -2.70 5.93 -9.07
C ARG A 85 -1.46 6.79 -8.79
N LEU A 86 -1.49 7.58 -7.72
CA LEU A 86 -0.35 8.40 -7.31
C LEU A 86 0.86 7.53 -6.93
N ARG A 87 0.64 6.44 -6.19
CA ARG A 87 1.69 5.46 -5.86
C ARG A 87 2.32 4.88 -7.11
N SER A 88 1.50 4.34 -8.04
CA SER A 88 2.00 3.73 -9.27
C SER A 88 2.78 4.74 -10.14
N ALA A 89 2.33 6.00 -10.19
CA ALA A 89 3.04 7.06 -10.91
C ALA A 89 4.38 7.44 -10.28
N LEU A 90 4.45 7.54 -8.94
CA LEU A 90 5.70 7.81 -8.22
C LEU A 90 6.71 6.67 -8.41
N THR A 91 6.28 5.42 -8.26
CA THR A 91 7.13 4.25 -8.50
C THR A 91 7.68 4.25 -9.92
N ALA A 92 6.81 4.37 -10.94
CA ALA A 92 7.24 4.38 -12.34
C ALA A 92 8.21 5.52 -12.66
N TYR A 93 8.02 6.69 -12.06
CA TYR A 93 8.92 7.84 -12.24
C TYR A 93 10.30 7.55 -11.64
N TYR A 94 10.36 7.13 -10.37
CA TYR A 94 11.64 6.90 -9.72
C TYR A 94 12.40 5.67 -10.22
N ASP A 95 11.72 4.73 -10.86
CA ASP A 95 12.36 3.58 -11.53
C ASP A 95 12.92 3.96 -12.93
N THR A 96 12.59 5.15 -13.43
CA THR A 96 13.01 5.62 -14.76
C THR A 96 13.70 6.98 -14.69
N ALA A 97 12.95 8.07 -14.87
CA ALA A 97 13.47 9.43 -14.99
C ALA A 97 14.02 9.99 -13.66
N GLY A 98 13.50 9.54 -12.52
CA GLY A 98 13.88 10.00 -11.19
C GLY A 98 14.98 9.17 -10.51
N THR A 99 15.65 8.28 -11.23
CA THR A 99 16.69 7.38 -10.64
C THR A 99 17.85 8.14 -10.00
N ALA A 100 18.19 9.32 -10.53
CA ALA A 100 19.26 10.18 -10.02
C ALA A 100 18.78 11.24 -9.02
N ASP A 101 17.48 11.28 -8.70
CA ASP A 101 16.94 12.27 -7.77
C ASP A 101 17.48 12.02 -6.36
N ARG A 102 17.94 13.09 -5.71
CA ARG A 102 18.57 13.02 -4.38
C ARG A 102 17.58 12.66 -3.27
N ILE A 103 16.30 12.99 -3.44
CA ILE A 103 15.24 12.75 -2.46
C ILE A 103 14.13 11.93 -3.11
N ARG A 104 13.74 10.84 -2.45
CA ARG A 104 12.59 10.02 -2.85
C ARG A 104 11.40 10.35 -1.97
N ILE A 105 10.29 10.76 -2.59
CA ILE A 105 8.99 10.92 -1.94
C ILE A 105 8.17 9.64 -2.21
N THR A 106 7.82 8.93 -1.15
CA THR A 106 7.03 7.70 -1.24
C THR A 106 5.69 7.91 -0.55
N LEU A 107 4.61 7.33 -1.11
CA LEU A 107 3.31 7.28 -0.46
C LEU A 107 3.00 5.83 -0.04
N PRO A 108 3.24 5.43 1.22
CA PRO A 108 3.10 4.04 1.64
C PRO A 108 1.68 3.49 1.44
N ARG A 109 1.57 2.17 1.18
CA ARG A 109 0.26 1.50 1.13
C ARG A 109 -0.42 1.47 2.50
N GLY A 110 -1.73 1.69 2.52
CA GLY A 110 -2.52 1.82 3.75
C GLY A 110 -2.28 3.12 4.54
N SER A 111 -1.50 4.06 4.01
CA SER A 111 -1.33 5.41 4.55
C SER A 111 -1.52 6.46 3.45
N TYR A 112 -1.93 7.65 3.85
CA TYR A 112 -1.91 8.84 2.99
C TYR A 112 -0.79 9.82 3.37
N VAL A 113 -0.05 9.53 4.44
CA VAL A 113 1.08 10.32 4.90
C VAL A 113 2.31 9.89 4.08
N PRO A 114 2.92 10.78 3.27
CA PRO A 114 4.13 10.47 2.55
C PRO A 114 5.34 10.31 3.48
N THR A 115 6.33 9.55 3.04
CA THR A 115 7.65 9.43 3.66
C THR A 115 8.72 10.03 2.74
N PHE A 116 9.81 10.48 3.35
CA PHE A 116 10.91 11.17 2.67
C PHE A 116 12.22 10.51 3.05
N ALA A 117 13.03 10.17 2.05
CA ALA A 117 14.33 9.55 2.26
C ALA A 117 15.37 10.11 1.28
N TRP A 118 16.63 10.12 1.72
CA TRP A 118 17.76 10.31 0.81
C TRP A 118 17.86 9.12 -0.12
N SER A 119 18.01 9.39 -1.42
CA SER A 119 18.38 8.35 -2.39
C SER A 119 19.85 8.02 -2.15
N SER A 120 20.13 6.92 -1.44
CA SER A 120 21.49 6.40 -1.34
C SER A 120 21.90 5.88 -2.71
N ASN A 121 22.66 6.68 -3.45
CA ASN A 121 23.27 6.27 -4.71
C ASN A 121 24.38 5.24 -4.45
N VAL A 122 24.01 3.99 -4.16
CA VAL A 122 24.84 2.79 -4.25
C VAL A 122 23.90 1.59 -4.47
N GLU A 123 24.05 0.96 -5.64
CA GLU A 123 23.64 -0.41 -5.99
C GLU A 123 22.17 -0.80 -5.80
N ASN A 124 21.53 -1.05 -6.95
CA ASN A 124 20.41 -1.96 -7.17
C ASN A 124 20.36 -3.13 -6.16
N THR A 125 19.74 -2.88 -5.02
CA THR A 125 19.12 -3.90 -4.20
C THR A 125 17.63 -3.62 -4.31
N GLY A 126 16.93 -4.49 -5.02
CA GLY A 126 15.48 -4.58 -4.96
C GLY A 126 15.10 -4.83 -3.51
N VAL A 127 14.95 -3.76 -2.75
CA VAL A 127 14.37 -3.82 -1.42
C VAL A 127 12.88 -3.76 -1.67
N ALA A 128 12.31 -4.96 -1.69
CA ALA A 128 10.89 -5.21 -1.56
C ALA A 128 10.25 -4.14 -0.67
N ASP A 129 9.13 -3.57 -1.14
CA ASP A 129 8.26 -2.67 -0.39
C ASP A 129 8.22 -3.12 1.09
N PRO A 130 8.91 -2.45 2.03
CA PRO A 130 8.97 -2.92 3.40
C PRO A 130 7.68 -2.46 4.07
N VAL A 131 6.58 -3.12 3.71
CA VAL A 131 5.34 -3.15 4.51
C VAL A 131 5.57 -3.97 5.80
N ALA A 132 6.82 -4.34 6.11
CA ALA A 132 7.21 -5.31 7.12
C ALA A 132 7.65 -4.73 8.48
N ALA A 133 7.95 -3.43 8.63
CA ALA A 133 8.83 -3.00 9.72
C ALA A 133 8.20 -2.23 10.90
N ASP A 134 6.88 -2.03 10.99
CA ASP A 134 6.31 -1.17 12.05
C ASP A 134 5.67 -1.94 13.23
N MET A 135 5.64 -3.28 13.19
CA MET A 135 5.24 -4.09 14.35
C MET A 135 6.47 -4.86 14.89
N PRO A 136 6.88 -4.64 16.15
CA PRO A 136 7.97 -5.41 16.74
C PRO A 136 7.63 -6.91 16.68
N ALA A 137 8.60 -7.74 16.30
CA ALA A 137 8.42 -9.17 16.05
C ALA A 137 7.76 -9.93 17.22
N ASP A 138 7.92 -9.43 18.45
CA ASP A 138 7.36 -9.97 19.68
C ASP A 138 5.84 -9.71 19.85
N ARG A 139 5.23 -8.90 18.98
CA ARG A 139 3.78 -8.58 18.99
C ARG A 139 2.98 -9.18 17.84
N ALA A 140 3.65 -9.74 16.84
CA ALA A 140 2.97 -10.30 15.67
C ALA A 140 2.54 -11.75 15.96
N VAL A 141 1.28 -12.08 15.63
CA VAL A 141 0.73 -13.44 15.77
C VAL A 141 1.34 -14.40 14.74
N ALA A 142 1.46 -13.93 13.50
CA ALA A 142 1.97 -14.70 12.37
C ALA A 142 2.37 -13.75 11.22
N ALA A 143 3.11 -14.27 10.24
CA ALA A 143 3.44 -13.55 9.02
C ALA A 143 2.50 -13.94 7.88
N VAL A 144 1.95 -12.97 7.16
CA VAL A 144 1.10 -13.18 5.98
C VAL A 144 1.74 -12.54 4.77
N ILE A 145 2.03 -13.36 3.76
CA ILE A 145 2.55 -12.94 2.46
C ILE A 145 1.36 -12.78 1.51
N ILE A 146 1.13 -11.57 1.00
CA ILE A 146 0.03 -11.27 0.09
C ILE A 146 0.52 -11.33 -1.36
N HIS A 147 -0.19 -12.11 -2.17
CA HIS A 147 0.04 -12.22 -3.61
C HIS A 147 -1.19 -11.74 -4.39
N ASP A 148 -1.02 -10.73 -5.25
CA ASP A 148 -2.06 -10.31 -6.18
C ASP A 148 -1.89 -10.99 -7.55
N HIS A 149 -2.85 -11.85 -7.91
CA HIS A 149 -2.94 -12.58 -9.17
C HIS A 149 -3.96 -11.96 -10.14
N SER A 150 -4.37 -10.72 -9.92
CA SER A 150 -5.25 -9.98 -10.83
C SER A 150 -4.59 -9.75 -12.20
N ASP A 151 -5.39 -9.75 -13.26
CA ASP A 151 -4.88 -9.53 -14.62
C ASP A 151 -4.38 -8.08 -14.79
N ARG A 152 -3.06 -7.94 -14.93
CA ARG A 152 -2.39 -6.64 -15.06
C ARG A 152 -2.44 -6.07 -16.48
N SER A 153 -2.88 -6.85 -17.46
CA SER A 153 -3.06 -6.34 -18.82
C SER A 153 -4.32 -5.47 -18.94
N ASP A 154 -5.27 -5.62 -18.01
CA ASP A 154 -6.46 -4.78 -17.89
C ASP A 154 -6.28 -3.76 -16.75
N PRO A 155 -6.05 -2.46 -17.04
CA PRO A 155 -5.79 -1.44 -16.03
C PRO A 155 -6.90 -1.29 -14.99
N GLU A 156 -8.16 -1.61 -15.35
CA GLU A 156 -9.26 -1.55 -14.39
C GLU A 156 -9.20 -2.73 -13.42
N THR A 157 -8.84 -3.92 -13.90
CA THR A 157 -8.66 -5.11 -13.05
C THR A 157 -7.45 -4.93 -12.13
N GLU A 158 -6.34 -4.42 -12.65
CA GLU A 158 -5.15 -4.10 -11.85
C GLU A 158 -5.48 -3.14 -10.71
N LEU A 159 -6.12 -2.00 -11.03
CA LEU A 159 -6.53 -1.01 -10.03
C LEU A 159 -7.42 -1.62 -8.94
N ARG A 160 -8.34 -2.52 -9.31
CA ARG A 160 -9.24 -3.18 -8.35
C ARG A 160 -8.51 -4.18 -7.46
N GLY A 161 -7.53 -4.91 -7.98
CA GLY A 161 -6.65 -5.78 -7.20
C GLY A 161 -5.85 -4.99 -6.16
N GLU A 162 -5.31 -3.84 -6.58
CA GLU A 162 -4.58 -2.94 -5.69
C GLU A 162 -5.47 -2.34 -4.59
N VAL A 163 -6.70 -1.92 -4.93
CA VAL A 163 -7.68 -1.46 -3.95
C VAL A 163 -8.04 -2.57 -2.97
N PHE A 164 -8.24 -3.81 -3.44
CA PHE A 164 -8.57 -4.93 -2.56
C PHE A 164 -7.40 -5.25 -1.61
N THR A 165 -6.17 -5.19 -2.11
CA THR A 165 -4.96 -5.28 -1.28
C THR A 165 -4.94 -4.17 -0.21
N ASP A 166 -5.18 -2.93 -0.60
CA ASP A 166 -5.19 -1.78 0.29
C ASP A 166 -6.28 -1.88 1.37
N ALA A 167 -7.42 -2.53 1.07
CA ALA A 167 -8.47 -2.81 2.04
C ALA A 167 -8.07 -3.89 3.06
N LEU A 168 -7.34 -4.93 2.63
CA LEU A 168 -6.88 -6.02 3.50
C LEU A 168 -5.77 -5.61 4.47
N LEU A 169 -4.83 -4.77 4.03
CA LEU A 169 -3.65 -4.37 4.82
C LEU A 169 -3.97 -3.82 6.22
N PRO A 170 -4.80 -2.78 6.39
CA PRO A 170 -5.09 -2.23 7.73
C PRO A 170 -5.83 -3.24 8.61
N LEU A 171 -6.70 -4.08 8.03
CA LEU A 171 -7.44 -5.11 8.76
C LEU A 171 -6.51 -6.21 9.30
N LEU A 172 -5.59 -6.69 8.45
CA LEU A 172 -4.58 -7.68 8.86
C LEU A 172 -3.65 -7.14 9.95
N ARG A 173 -3.22 -5.89 9.83
CA ARG A 173 -2.42 -5.21 10.88
C ARG A 173 -3.21 -5.06 12.19
N GLY A 174 -4.48 -4.70 12.09
CA GLY A 174 -5.39 -4.64 13.25
C GLY A 174 -5.61 -6.00 13.92
N ALA A 175 -5.53 -7.08 13.15
CA ALA A 175 -5.53 -8.45 13.63
C ALA A 175 -4.13 -8.98 14.03
N HIS A 176 -3.14 -8.09 14.18
CA HIS A 176 -1.78 -8.41 14.62
C HIS A 176 -0.98 -9.34 13.70
N PHE A 177 -1.31 -9.40 12.41
CA PHE A 177 -0.47 -10.06 11.42
C PHE A 177 0.64 -9.14 10.93
N ARG A 178 1.86 -9.68 10.82
CA ARG A 178 2.94 -9.03 10.06
C ARG A 178 2.68 -9.27 8.58
N THR A 179 2.40 -8.21 7.82
CA THR A 179 2.05 -8.31 6.39
C THR A 179 3.25 -8.05 5.50
N LEU A 180 3.47 -8.92 4.52
CA LEU A 180 4.49 -8.77 3.48
C LEU A 180 3.80 -8.76 2.14
N LEU A 181 4.04 -7.72 1.34
CA LEU A 181 3.52 -7.66 -0.01
C LEU A 181 4.62 -8.14 -0.96
N MET A 182 4.32 -9.13 -1.80
CA MET A 182 5.22 -9.54 -2.86
C MET A 182 4.79 -8.89 -4.17
N PRO A 183 5.47 -7.82 -4.64
CA PRO A 183 5.21 -7.29 -5.96
C PRO A 183 5.53 -8.36 -7.02
N SER A 184 4.58 -8.60 -7.93
CA SER A 184 4.58 -9.74 -8.86
C SER A 184 5.76 -9.76 -9.85
N ALA A 185 6.55 -8.67 -9.94
CA ALA A 185 7.70 -8.52 -10.82
C ALA A 185 8.98 -9.23 -10.31
N GLU A 186 9.06 -9.56 -9.02
CA GLU A 186 10.30 -9.99 -8.38
C GLU A 186 10.27 -11.43 -7.83
N ARG A 187 9.59 -12.32 -8.54
CA ARG A 187 9.47 -13.75 -8.17
C ARG A 187 10.83 -14.46 -7.97
N ARG A 188 11.93 -13.88 -8.48
CA ARG A 188 13.30 -14.40 -8.33
C ARG A 188 14.04 -13.81 -7.12
N ALA A 189 13.85 -12.52 -6.81
CA ALA A 189 14.44 -11.85 -5.64
C ALA A 189 13.69 -12.19 -4.34
N ALA A 190 12.43 -12.58 -4.44
CA ALA A 190 11.62 -13.04 -3.30
C ALA A 190 12.17 -14.31 -2.62
N THR A 191 13.00 -15.12 -3.30
CA THR A 191 13.51 -16.39 -2.73
C THR A 191 14.34 -16.16 -1.46
N ASP A 192 15.19 -15.14 -1.45
CA ASP A 192 16.10 -14.86 -0.33
C ASP A 192 15.34 -14.23 0.84
N ALA A 193 14.40 -13.32 0.56
CA ALA A 193 13.51 -12.74 1.57
C ALA A 193 12.58 -13.81 2.20
N ILE A 194 12.06 -14.73 1.40
CA ILE A 194 11.24 -15.86 1.85
C ILE A 194 12.06 -16.81 2.76
N GLN A 195 13.35 -17.04 2.46
CA GLN A 195 14.23 -17.86 3.31
C GLN A 195 14.48 -17.22 4.69
N GLU A 196 14.66 -15.90 4.74
CA GLU A 196 14.84 -15.16 6.00
C GLU A 196 13.57 -15.19 6.88
N LEU A 197 12.39 -15.22 6.26
CA LEU A 197 11.10 -15.43 6.93
C LEU A 197 10.92 -16.83 7.52
N PHE A 198 11.53 -17.85 6.92
CA PHE A 198 11.56 -19.21 7.47
C PHE A 198 12.57 -19.39 8.60
N ALA A 199 13.45 -18.40 8.85
CA ALA A 199 14.39 -18.42 9.98
C ALA A 199 13.69 -18.16 11.33
N HIS A 200 12.46 -17.64 11.31
CA HIS A 200 11.61 -17.58 12.50
C HIS A 200 10.76 -18.85 12.61
N PRO A 201 10.84 -19.61 13.73
CA PRO A 201 9.93 -20.71 14.01
C PRO A 201 8.57 -20.12 14.42
N GLY A 202 7.77 -19.73 13.42
CA GLY A 202 6.46 -19.14 13.61
C GLY A 202 5.66 -19.25 12.32
N GLU A 203 4.34 -19.32 12.48
CA GLU A 203 3.37 -19.59 11.44
C GLU A 203 3.45 -18.55 10.29
N THR A 204 3.86 -19.00 9.10
CA THR A 204 3.93 -18.15 7.90
C THR A 204 2.88 -18.63 6.90
N TYR A 205 2.07 -17.70 6.42
CA TYR A 205 0.93 -17.97 5.55
C TYR A 205 1.01 -17.21 4.23
N SER A 206 0.38 -17.76 3.19
CA SER A 206 0.09 -17.05 1.95
C SER A 206 -1.36 -16.57 1.96
N LEU A 207 -1.59 -15.33 1.52
CA LEU A 207 -2.89 -14.80 1.15
C LEU A 207 -2.88 -14.43 -0.33
N ASP A 208 -3.37 -15.35 -1.16
CA ASP A 208 -3.49 -15.16 -2.59
C ASP A 208 -4.84 -14.48 -2.90
N ILE A 209 -4.81 -13.31 -3.54
CA ILE A 209 -6.01 -12.61 -4.01
C ILE A 209 -6.06 -12.57 -5.53
N SER A 210 -7.26 -12.49 -6.10
CA SER A 210 -7.40 -12.15 -7.51
C SER A 210 -8.73 -11.47 -7.82
N VAL A 211 -8.68 -10.49 -8.71
CA VAL A 211 -9.83 -9.88 -9.38
C VAL A 211 -9.84 -10.35 -10.83
N ARG A 212 -10.97 -10.89 -11.29
CA ARG A 212 -11.12 -11.37 -12.67
C ARG A 212 -12.33 -10.73 -13.36
N PRO A 213 -12.20 -10.25 -14.60
CA PRO A 213 -13.34 -9.85 -15.41
C PRO A 213 -14.29 -11.03 -15.63
N MET A 214 -15.60 -10.76 -15.53
CA MET A 214 -16.69 -11.59 -16.05
C MET A 214 -17.54 -10.73 -17.00
N ALA A 215 -18.54 -11.30 -17.67
CA ALA A 215 -19.34 -10.58 -18.67
C ALA A 215 -20.02 -9.31 -18.10
N GLU A 216 -20.72 -9.42 -16.97
CA GLU A 216 -21.44 -8.29 -16.33
C GLU A 216 -20.92 -7.96 -14.91
N HIS A 217 -20.00 -8.78 -14.42
CA HIS A 217 -19.49 -8.73 -13.06
C HIS A 217 -17.97 -8.77 -13.05
N ARG A 218 -17.39 -8.55 -11.89
CA ARG A 218 -16.00 -8.88 -11.59
C ARG A 218 -15.99 -9.82 -10.39
N ARG A 219 -15.24 -10.92 -10.50
CA ARG A 219 -15.07 -11.90 -9.43
C ARG A 219 -13.87 -11.52 -8.59
N TYR A 220 -14.09 -11.29 -7.31
CA TYR A 220 -13.06 -11.12 -6.29
C TYR A 220 -12.91 -12.45 -5.56
N SER A 221 -11.68 -12.87 -5.32
CA SER A 221 -11.39 -14.13 -4.63
C SER A 221 -10.17 -13.96 -3.75
N TRP A 222 -10.17 -14.70 -2.64
CA TRP A 222 -9.00 -14.83 -1.78
C TRP A 222 -8.84 -16.27 -1.32
N ARG A 223 -7.60 -16.68 -1.10
CA ARG A 223 -7.22 -17.98 -0.58
C ARG A 223 -6.12 -17.77 0.45
N PHE A 224 -6.33 -18.32 1.64
CA PHE A 224 -5.39 -18.30 2.73
C PHE A 224 -4.86 -19.71 2.97
N SER A 225 -3.54 -19.87 2.94
CA SER A 225 -2.87 -21.17 3.00
C SER A 225 -1.65 -21.14 3.91
N ASP A 226 -1.35 -22.27 4.54
CA ASP A 226 -0.05 -22.48 5.17
C ASP A 226 1.05 -22.47 4.10
N LEU A 227 2.04 -21.57 4.24
CA LEU A 227 3.06 -21.38 3.21
C LEU A 227 3.99 -22.58 3.11
N ARG A 228 4.17 -23.35 4.19
CA ARG A 228 5.09 -24.49 4.25
C ARG A 228 4.45 -25.74 3.71
N SER A 229 3.22 -26.05 4.11
CA SER A 229 2.52 -27.26 3.67
C SER A 229 1.74 -27.08 2.37
N GLY A 230 1.39 -25.84 2.03
CA GLY A 230 0.46 -25.52 0.93
C GLY A 230 -0.99 -25.84 1.24
N GLU A 231 -1.31 -26.27 2.47
CA GLU A 231 -2.68 -26.55 2.92
C GLU A 231 -3.52 -25.27 2.86
N VAL A 232 -4.66 -25.34 2.17
CA VAL A 232 -5.63 -24.24 2.14
C VAL A 232 -6.44 -24.26 3.43
N LEU A 233 -6.29 -23.20 4.22
CA LEU A 233 -6.92 -23.05 5.52
C LEU A 233 -8.28 -22.35 5.41
N ALA A 234 -8.40 -21.39 4.49
CA ALA A 234 -9.66 -20.71 4.20
C ALA A 234 -9.65 -20.11 2.79
N SER A 235 -10.83 -19.96 2.19
CA SER A 235 -10.99 -19.24 0.92
C SER A 235 -12.43 -18.80 0.72
N ASP A 236 -12.65 -17.72 -0.02
CA ASP A 236 -13.98 -17.31 -0.50
C ASP A 236 -13.87 -16.57 -1.83
N SER A 237 -15.00 -16.44 -2.53
CA SER A 237 -15.12 -15.62 -3.75
C SER A 237 -16.49 -14.97 -3.87
N ARG A 238 -16.53 -13.73 -4.37
CA ARG A 238 -17.77 -12.98 -4.60
C ARG A 238 -17.74 -12.23 -5.93
N ASP A 239 -18.91 -12.12 -6.54
CA ASP A 239 -19.11 -11.39 -7.80
C ASP A 239 -19.78 -10.04 -7.53
N PHE A 240 -19.18 -8.96 -8.01
CA PHE A 240 -19.74 -7.61 -7.93
C PHE A 240 -20.02 -7.07 -9.33
N VAL A 241 -21.14 -6.36 -9.52
CA VAL A 241 -21.54 -5.79 -10.81
C VAL A 241 -20.50 -4.75 -11.27
N ALA A 242 -20.07 -4.81 -12.53
CA ALA A 242 -18.99 -3.98 -13.04
C ALA A 242 -19.38 -2.51 -13.31
N LYS A 243 -20.66 -2.24 -13.62
CA LYS A 243 -21.18 -0.95 -14.13
C LYS A 243 -21.82 -0.03 -13.11
N ALA A 244 -22.33 -0.55 -12.00
CA ALA A 244 -22.57 0.32 -10.87
C ALA A 244 -21.20 0.79 -10.41
N THR A 245 -21.03 2.08 -10.13
CA THR A 245 -19.93 2.56 -9.28
C THR A 245 -19.65 1.47 -8.24
N PRO A 246 -18.43 0.93 -8.14
CA PRO A 246 -18.25 -0.18 -7.24
C PRO A 246 -18.71 0.28 -5.86
N CYS A 247 -19.52 -0.55 -5.22
CA CYS A 247 -19.72 -0.51 -3.80
C CYS A 247 -18.34 -0.87 -3.21
N PHE A 248 -17.47 0.10 -2.94
CA PHE A 248 -16.20 -0.22 -2.27
C PHE A 248 -16.49 -0.72 -0.86
N ASP A 249 -17.63 -0.39 -0.28
CA ASP A 249 -18.21 -1.08 0.88
C ASP A 249 -18.35 -2.60 0.66
N GLN A 250 -18.61 -3.07 -0.58
CA GLN A 250 -18.59 -4.50 -0.90
C GLN A 250 -17.18 -5.08 -0.87
N ILE A 251 -16.18 -4.34 -1.37
CA ILE A 251 -14.77 -4.76 -1.34
C ILE A 251 -14.26 -4.75 0.10
N ASP A 252 -14.53 -3.68 0.86
CA ASP A 252 -14.18 -3.51 2.26
C ASP A 252 -14.89 -4.54 3.14
N GLY A 253 -16.20 -4.74 2.94
CA GLY A 253 -16.97 -5.77 3.61
C GLY A 253 -16.49 -7.18 3.27
N PHE A 254 -16.04 -7.41 2.03
CA PHE A 254 -15.43 -8.67 1.64
C PHE A 254 -14.05 -8.87 2.26
N ALA A 255 -13.21 -7.83 2.33
CA ALA A 255 -11.92 -7.83 3.00
C ALA A 255 -12.07 -8.06 4.52
N ASP A 256 -13.03 -7.40 5.17
CA ASP A 256 -13.36 -7.61 6.58
C ASP A 256 -13.81 -9.05 6.85
N THR A 257 -14.70 -9.58 6.01
CA THR A 257 -15.12 -10.99 6.12
C THR A 257 -13.92 -11.93 5.93
N ALA A 258 -13.02 -11.64 4.99
CA ALA A 258 -11.82 -12.42 4.74
C ALA A 258 -10.90 -12.44 5.97
N VAL A 259 -10.57 -11.27 6.53
CA VAL A 259 -9.67 -11.17 7.69
C VAL A 259 -10.29 -11.80 8.94
N LYS A 260 -11.61 -11.68 9.15
CA LYS A 260 -12.31 -12.39 10.23
C LYS A 260 -12.23 -13.91 10.07
N SER A 261 -12.38 -14.41 8.85
CA SER A 261 -12.23 -15.84 8.55
C SER A 261 -10.80 -16.32 8.82
N ILE A 262 -9.80 -15.57 8.35
CA ILE A 262 -8.38 -15.83 8.60
C ILE A 262 -8.08 -15.85 10.10
N ALA A 263 -8.46 -14.80 10.84
CA ALA A 263 -8.23 -14.70 12.27
C ALA A 263 -8.93 -15.84 13.05
N SER A 264 -10.13 -16.25 12.62
CA SER A 264 -10.83 -17.38 13.23
C SER A 264 -10.08 -18.71 13.04
N VAL A 265 -9.54 -18.98 11.85
CA VAL A 265 -8.83 -20.24 11.59
C VAL A 265 -7.49 -20.30 12.32
N ILE A 266 -6.79 -19.17 12.45
CA ILE A 266 -5.55 -19.08 13.23
C ILE A 266 -5.83 -19.16 14.74
N GLY A 267 -6.80 -18.40 15.25
CA GLY A 267 -7.14 -18.37 16.68
C GLY A 267 -7.82 -19.63 17.23
N THR A 268 -8.16 -20.61 16.37
CA THR A 268 -8.69 -21.92 16.77
C THR A 268 -7.57 -22.97 16.96
N ARG A 269 -6.30 -22.62 16.70
CA ARG A 269 -5.14 -23.51 16.84
C ARG A 269 -4.39 -23.32 18.16
#